data_AF-A0A398ARY4-F1
#
_entry.id   AF-A0A398ARY4-F1
#
_cell.length_a   1.000
_cell.length_b   1.000
_cell.length_c   1.000
_cell.angle_alpha   90.00
_cell.angle_beta   90.00
_cell.angle_gamma   90.00
#
_symmetry.space_group_name_H-M   'P 1'
#
loop_
_entity.id
_entity.type
_entity.pdbx_description
1 polymer ?
#
loop_
_entity_poly.entity_id
_entity_poly.type
_entity_poly.pdbx_seq_one_letter_code
_entity_poly.pdbx_strand_id
1 'polypeptide(L)'
;LVGFLLGSRVNPDWAITVASIMSPRWREIDTCLLKLALQASIYSLWRERNTRRHQGNPLSAAQMVRYIDKTIRNRISSLRKRKPSFYSDMMQRWLARTSSQQS
;
A
#
# COMPACT_ATOMS: atom_id res chain seq x y z
N LEU A 1 -0.82 -5.74 -5.37
CA LEU A 1 -0.16 -5.02 -4.25
C LEU A 1 -0.65 -5.45 -2.86
N VAL A 2 -1.96 -5.63 -2.63
CA VAL A 2 -2.52 -5.80 -1.26
C VAL A 2 -3.34 -7.10 -1.08
N GLY A 3 -3.42 -7.94 -2.12
CA GLY A 3 -4.23 -9.17 -2.11
C GLY A 3 -3.87 -10.14 -0.98
N PHE A 4 -2.60 -10.20 -0.58
CA PHE A 4 -2.15 -11.03 0.55
C PHE A 4 -2.66 -10.53 1.92
N LEU A 5 -3.01 -9.25 2.04
CA LEU A 5 -3.60 -8.69 3.26
C LEU A 5 -5.13 -8.84 3.25
N LEU A 6 -5.75 -8.71 2.08
CA LEU A 6 -7.22 -8.77 1.96
C LEU A 6 -7.77 -10.21 1.87
N GLY A 7 -6.95 -11.19 1.46
CA GLY A 7 -7.36 -12.59 1.32
C GLY A 7 -8.54 -12.76 0.35
N SER A 8 -9.42 -13.73 0.63
CA SER A 8 -10.63 -14.02 -0.17
C SER A 8 -11.75 -12.99 -0.05
N ARG A 9 -11.53 -11.88 0.67
CA ARG A 9 -12.57 -10.89 1.00
C ARG A 9 -12.58 -9.66 0.08
N VAL A 10 -11.81 -9.69 -1.01
CA VAL A 10 -11.90 -8.66 -2.06
C VAL A 10 -13.27 -8.81 -2.72
N ASN A 11 -14.09 -7.76 -2.64
CA ASN A 11 -15.42 -7.73 -3.24
C ASN A 11 -15.45 -6.63 -4.32
N PRO A 12 -16.07 -6.85 -5.49
CA PRO A 12 -16.25 -5.79 -6.50
C PRO A 12 -17.04 -4.59 -5.97
N ASP A 13 -17.85 -4.77 -4.93
CA ASP A 13 -18.50 -3.69 -4.20
C ASP A 13 -17.48 -2.90 -3.35
N TRP A 14 -17.39 -1.60 -3.65
CA TRP A 14 -16.49 -0.66 -2.99
C TRP A 14 -16.85 -0.43 -1.52
N ALA A 15 -18.14 -0.35 -1.19
CA ALA A 15 -18.59 -0.15 0.19
C ALA A 15 -18.23 -1.36 1.06
N ILE A 16 -18.40 -2.57 0.55
CA ILE A 16 -18.00 -3.81 1.24
C ILE A 16 -16.48 -3.85 1.43
N THR A 17 -15.70 -3.48 0.41
CA THR A 17 -14.24 -3.46 0.50
C THR A 17 -13.74 -2.45 1.54
N VAL A 18 -14.30 -1.24 1.55
CA VAL A 18 -13.93 -0.20 2.53
C VAL A 18 -14.35 -0.60 3.94
N ALA A 19 -15.57 -1.13 4.12
CA ALA A 19 -16.04 -1.61 5.42
C ALA A 19 -15.16 -2.76 5.96
N SER A 20 -14.72 -3.66 5.08
CA SER A 20 -13.78 -4.73 5.42
C SER A 20 -12.44 -4.17 5.89
N ILE A 21 -11.86 -3.20 5.18
CA ILE A 21 -10.60 -2.53 5.56
C ILE A 21 -10.71 -1.79 6.89
N MET A 22 -11.88 -1.24 7.21
CA MET A 22 -12.15 -0.47 8.43
C MET A 22 -12.54 -1.35 9.63
N SER A 23 -12.75 -2.65 9.42
CA SER A 23 -13.13 -3.57 10.49
C SER A 23 -12.02 -3.72 11.55
N PRO A 24 -12.31 -3.69 12.86
CA PRO A 24 -11.30 -3.84 13.91
C PRO A 24 -10.73 -5.27 14.04
N ARG A 25 -11.11 -6.21 13.16
CA ARG A 25 -10.70 -7.62 13.21
C ARG A 25 -9.28 -7.89 12.72
N TRP A 26 -8.62 -6.91 12.12
CA TRP A 26 -7.27 -7.06 11.57
C TRP A 26 -6.21 -6.79 12.63
N ARG A 27 -5.06 -7.48 12.53
CA ARG A 27 -3.87 -7.13 13.31
C ARG A 27 -3.52 -5.66 13.06
N GLU A 28 -3.11 -4.93 14.09
CA GLU A 28 -2.81 -3.49 13.99
C GLU A 28 -1.86 -3.16 12.82
N ILE A 29 -0.82 -3.99 12.63
CA ILE A 29 0.14 -3.88 11.53
C ILE A 29 -0.55 -4.00 10.16
N ASP A 30 -1.44 -4.98 9.98
CA ASP A 30 -2.14 -5.22 8.72
C ASP A 30 -3.11 -4.07 8.41
N THR A 31 -3.83 -3.57 9.41
CA THR A 31 -4.69 -2.37 9.28
C THR A 31 -3.88 -1.15 8.85
N CYS A 32 -2.72 -0.93 9.47
CA CYS A 32 -1.86 0.21 9.16
C CYS A 32 -1.28 0.10 7.74
N LEU A 33 -0.85 -1.10 7.34
CA LEU A 33 -0.38 -1.37 5.97
C LEU A 33 -1.48 -1.16 4.93
N LEU A 34 -2.71 -1.63 5.20
CA LEU A 34 -3.87 -1.43 4.33
C LEU A 34 -4.17 0.07 4.14
N LYS A 35 -4.20 0.84 5.24
CA LYS A 35 -4.41 2.29 5.20
C LYS A 35 -3.32 3.01 4.40
N LEU A 36 -2.04 2.68 4.66
CA LEU A 36 -0.92 3.26 3.91
C LEU A 36 -0.98 2.88 2.43
N ALA A 37 -1.31 1.64 2.10
CA ALA A 37 -1.43 1.19 0.72
C ALA A 37 -2.55 1.91 -0.03
N LEU A 38 -3.70 2.10 0.61
CA LEU A 38 -4.80 2.87 0.05
C LEU A 38 -4.41 4.33 -0.17
N GLN A 39 -3.84 4.99 0.85
CA GLN A 39 -3.38 6.38 0.76
C GLN A 39 -2.34 6.57 -0.35
N ALA A 40 -1.33 5.70 -0.42
CA ALA A 40 -0.29 5.76 -1.45
C ALA A 40 -0.86 5.52 -2.86
N SER A 41 -1.85 4.62 -3.00
CA SER A 41 -2.52 4.36 -4.27
C SER A 41 -3.32 5.58 -4.74
N ILE A 42 -4.13 6.17 -3.86
CA ILE A 42 -4.90 7.38 -4.14
C ILE A 42 -3.97 8.53 -4.53
N TYR A 43 -2.90 8.75 -3.77
CA TYR A 43 -1.93 9.80 -4.06
C TYR A 43 -1.24 9.57 -5.42
N SER A 44 -0.85 8.34 -5.73
CA SER A 44 -0.18 8.02 -6.99
C SER A 44 -1.10 8.23 -8.19
N LEU A 45 -2.38 7.87 -8.07
CA LEU A 45 -3.39 8.12 -9.10
C LEU A 45 -3.63 9.63 -9.29
N TRP A 46 -3.78 10.38 -8.20
CA TRP A 46 -3.93 11.82 -8.27
C TRP A 46 -2.72 12.48 -8.93
N ARG A 47 -1.51 12.10 -8.53
CA ARG A 47 -0.25 12.60 -9.10
C ARG A 47 -0.17 12.30 -10.59
N GLU A 48 -0.47 11.08 -11.01
CA GLU A 48 -0.46 10.69 -12.42
C GLU A 48 -1.46 11.50 -13.25
N ARG A 49 -2.69 11.68 -12.76
CA ARG A 49 -3.70 12.50 -13.44
C ARG A 49 -3.23 13.94 -13.59
N ASN A 50 -2.60 14.50 -12.57
CA ASN A 50 -2.05 15.86 -12.65
C ASN A 50 -0.86 15.95 -13.60
N THR A 51 0.06 14.99 -13.59
CA THR A 51 1.17 14.95 -14.55
C THR A 51 0.66 14.96 -15.99
N ARG A 52 -0.35 14.16 -16.31
CA ARG A 52 -0.98 14.16 -17.65
C ARG A 52 -1.63 15.50 -18.00
N ARG A 53 -2.32 16.12 -17.04
CA ARG A 53 -2.95 17.44 -17.22
C ARG A 53 -1.93 18.54 -17.54
N HIS A 54 -0.73 18.45 -16.96
CA HIS A 54 0.36 19.40 -17.18
C HIS A 54 1.36 18.95 -18.27
N GLN A 55 0.91 18.13 -19.22
CA GLN A 55 1.70 17.65 -20.37
C GLN A 55 2.99 16.90 -20.00
N GLY A 56 3.07 16.37 -18.78
CA GLY A 56 4.17 15.51 -18.37
C GLY A 56 4.05 14.10 -18.94
N ASN A 57 5.17 13.40 -19.02
CA ASN A 57 5.20 12.02 -19.54
C ASN A 57 4.36 11.08 -18.64
N PRO A 58 3.41 10.32 -19.23
CA PRO A 58 2.64 9.30 -18.51
C PRO A 58 3.52 8.24 -17.85
N LEU A 59 3.18 7.82 -16.63
CA LEU A 59 3.77 6.62 -16.05
C LEU A 59 3.02 5.37 -16.50
N SER A 60 3.78 4.32 -16.79
CA SER A 60 3.22 2.97 -16.94
C SER A 60 2.68 2.46 -15.61
N ALA A 61 1.72 1.54 -15.67
CA ALA A 61 1.18 0.89 -14.47
C ALA A 61 2.28 0.22 -13.62
N ALA A 62 3.30 -0.37 -14.25
CA ALA A 62 4.45 -0.96 -13.55
C ALA A 62 5.27 0.09 -12.78
N GLN A 63 5.48 1.28 -13.37
CA GLN A 63 6.15 2.39 -12.69
C GLN A 63 5.31 2.91 -11.51
N MET A 64 3.99 3.02 -11.66
CA MET A 64 3.10 3.41 -10.56
C MET A 64 3.16 2.41 -9.40
N VAL A 65 3.14 1.10 -9.70
CA VAL A 65 3.27 0.03 -8.69
C VAL A 65 4.60 0.15 -7.94
N ARG A 66 5.72 0.36 -8.65
CA ARG A 66 7.04 0.61 -8.04
C ARG A 66 7.05 1.86 -7.17
N TYR A 67 6.39 2.94 -7.62
CA TYR A 67 6.31 4.18 -6.86
C TYR A 67 5.51 4.01 -5.56
N ILE A 68 4.40 3.29 -5.61
CA ILE A 68 3.59 2.96 -4.43
C ILE A 68 4.40 2.12 -3.44
N ASP A 69 5.08 1.07 -3.90
CA ASP A 69 5.95 0.25 -3.04
C ASP A 69 7.05 1.08 -2.36
N LYS A 70 7.75 1.92 -3.13
CA LYS A 70 8.78 2.81 -2.60
C LYS A 70 8.22 3.82 -1.59
N THR A 71 7.07 4.41 -1.88
CA THR A 71 6.39 5.35 -0.97
C THR A 71 6.08 4.71 0.37
N ILE A 72 5.59 3.47 0.36
CA ILE A 72 5.22 2.75 1.58
C ILE A 72 6.47 2.37 2.38
N ARG A 73 7.51 1.82 1.73
CA ARG A 73 8.80 1.53 2.38
C ARG A 73 9.42 2.79 3.00
N ASN A 74 9.44 3.90 2.26
CA ASN A 74 9.97 5.17 2.75
C ASN A 74 9.19 5.67 3.97
N ARG A 75 7.85 5.56 3.95
CA ARG A 75 7.03 5.96 5.08
C ARG A 75 7.32 5.13 6.32
N ILE A 76 7.39 3.81 6.19
CA ILE A 76 7.74 2.91 7.30
C ILE A 76 9.14 3.24 7.85
N SER A 77 10.14 3.39 6.96
CA SER A 77 11.51 3.76 7.34
C SER A 77 11.58 5.09 8.08
N SER A 78 10.83 6.11 7.63
CA SER A 78 10.80 7.43 8.29
C SER A 78 10.25 7.38 9.71
N LEU A 79 9.33 6.45 9.98
CA LEU A 79 8.68 6.28 11.28
C LEU A 79 9.43 5.34 12.22
N ARG A 80 10.42 4.59 11.70
CA ARG A 80 11.19 3.60 12.47
C ARG A 80 11.79 4.16 13.75
N LYS A 81 12.28 5.41 13.74
CA LYS A 81 12.86 6.05 14.95
C LYS A 81 11.82 6.26 16.06
N ARG A 82 10.53 6.36 15.74
CA ARG A 82 9.46 6.62 16.72
C ARG A 82 9.02 5.36 17.47
N LYS A 83 8.96 4.21 16.79
CA LYS A 83 8.66 2.89 17.39
C LYS A 83 9.44 1.79 16.67
N PRO A 84 10.70 1.54 17.05
CA PRO A 84 11.62 0.68 16.29
C PRO A 84 11.12 -0.75 16.05
N SER A 85 10.59 -1.42 17.07
CA SER A 85 10.06 -2.79 16.96
C SER A 85 8.87 -2.85 16.00
N PHE A 86 7.82 -2.07 16.28
CA PHE A 86 6.59 -2.04 15.47
C PHE A 86 6.85 -1.77 13.98
N TYR A 87 7.66 -0.77 13.64
CA TYR A 87 7.92 -0.45 12.23
C TYR A 87 8.90 -1.43 11.57
N SER A 88 9.73 -2.13 12.34
CA SER A 88 10.55 -3.22 11.80
C SER A 88 9.68 -4.42 11.44
N ASP A 89 8.76 -4.81 12.32
CA ASP A 89 7.78 -5.87 12.06
C ASP A 89 6.88 -5.52 10.88
N MET A 90 6.46 -4.25 10.80
CA MET A 90 5.67 -3.73 9.68
C MET A 90 6.43 -3.78 8.34
N MET A 91 7.73 -3.46 8.34
CA MET A 91 8.58 -3.59 7.15
C MET A 91 8.75 -5.06 6.74
N GLN A 92 9.02 -5.95 7.70
CA GLN A 92 9.12 -7.39 7.44
C GLN A 92 7.83 -7.95 6.85
N ARG A 93 6.68 -7.61 7.45
CA ARG A 93 5.36 -7.98 6.95
C ARG A 93 5.12 -7.46 5.54
N TRP A 94 5.57 -6.25 5.21
CA TRP A 94 5.48 -5.68 3.88
C TRP A 94 6.40 -6.35 2.86
N LEU A 95 7.61 -6.77 3.25
CA LEU A 95 8.58 -7.42 2.35
C LEU A 95 8.26 -8.89 2.11
N ALA A 96 7.61 -9.57 3.06
CA ALA A 96 7.18 -10.96 2.92
C ALA A 96 6.28 -11.22 1.70
N ARG A 97 5.67 -10.18 1.13
CA ARG A 97 4.86 -10.27 -0.11
C ARG A 97 5.69 -10.27 -1.40
N THR A 98 6.94 -9.80 -1.34
CA THR A 98 7.81 -9.66 -2.53
C THR A 98 8.62 -10.93 -2.81
N SER A 99 8.82 -11.78 -1.80
CA SER A 99 9.48 -13.08 -1.92
C SER A 99 8.68 -14.12 -2.71
N SER A 100 7.38 -13.92 -2.94
CA SER A 100 6.51 -14.86 -3.66
C SER A 100 6.24 -14.49 -5.12
N GLN A 101 6.88 -13.45 -5.67
CA GLN A 101 6.79 -13.08 -7.10
C GLN A 101 8.11 -13.31 -7.86
N GLN A 102 9.10 -13.94 -7.22
CA GLN A 102 10.44 -14.14 -7.78
C GLN A 102 10.80 -15.63 -7.97
N SER A 103 9.82 -16.54 -7.85
CA SER A 103 9.92 -17.97 -8.16
C SER A 103 8.89 -18.35 -9.22
#